data_AF-A0A6P6X864-F1
#
_entry.id   AF-A0A6P6X864-F1
#
_cell.length_a   1.000
_cell.length_b   1.000
_cell.length_c   1.000
_cell.angle_alpha   90.00
_cell.angle_beta   90.00
_cell.angle_gamma   90.00
#
_symmetry.space_group_name_H-M   'P 1'
#
loop_
_entity.id
_entity.type
_entity.pdbx_description
1 polymer ?
#
loop_
_entity_poly.entity_id
_entity_poly.type
_entity_poly.pdbx_seq_one_letter_code
_entity_poly.pdbx_strand_id
1 'polypeptide(L)'
;MQSHRLNEMEYDGYVNGGNSSDDSDDEELMLAFAAFILAGLALFDPYINSGQRRRIRDSAQSGPQYVIELINGHRDRIFDNLRMEAPLFLQLCDLLVQRGYWVPHPTQRVGIHESVAICLLCLSHNERHRVLAERFQHSPETTDRHLRRCLRSLVRLGRDLVRPVDYHTTHPRIQNSALFWPWFKDCVGAIDGTHVSAWCTAEDRERYRNRHGSLSQNVLAVCDHNMRFTYVRVGWEGSAHDSRILQEVIQDPNCAFPWPPAG
;
A
#
# COMPACT_ATOMS: atom_id res chain seq x y z
N MET A 1 -24.26 -42.40 -109.48
CA MET A 1 -23.67 -41.10 -109.07
C MET A 1 -23.35 -41.23 -107.59
N GLN A 2 -22.10 -41.63 -107.30
CA GLN A 2 -21.07 -40.75 -106.68
C GLN A 2 -21.50 -40.24 -105.31
N SER A 3 -20.77 -40.34 -104.20
CA SER A 3 -19.39 -40.73 -103.85
C SER A 3 -19.28 -40.31 -102.37
N HIS A 4 -18.57 -40.92 -101.41
CA HIS A 4 -17.12 -41.06 -101.26
C HIS A 4 -16.92 -41.82 -99.91
N ARG A 5 -16.20 -42.94 -99.87
CA ARG A 5 -14.79 -43.11 -99.40
C ARG A 5 -14.52 -42.59 -97.98
N LEU A 6 -14.38 -43.48 -96.99
CA LEU A 6 -13.19 -44.27 -96.57
C LEU A 6 -12.25 -43.48 -95.65
N ASN A 7 -12.00 -44.03 -94.46
CA ASN A 7 -10.64 -44.24 -93.93
C ASN A 7 -10.66 -45.34 -92.84
N GLU A 8 -9.85 -46.37 -93.09
CA GLU A 8 -9.25 -47.32 -92.13
C GLU A 8 -8.26 -46.53 -91.22
N MET A 9 -7.72 -46.99 -90.08
CA MET A 9 -7.11 -48.28 -89.76
C MET A 9 -6.65 -48.27 -88.27
N GLU A 10 -6.64 -49.45 -87.61
CA GLU A 10 -5.78 -49.88 -86.47
C GLU A 10 -5.92 -49.17 -85.08
N TYR A 11 -5.84 -49.81 -83.90
CA TYR A 11 -4.99 -50.93 -83.43
C TYR A 11 -5.52 -51.56 -82.11
N ASP A 12 -5.15 -52.82 -81.84
CA ASP A 12 -5.55 -53.68 -80.71
C ASP A 12 -5.05 -53.25 -79.31
N GLY A 13 -5.72 -53.74 -78.24
CA GLY A 13 -5.21 -53.62 -76.87
C GLY A 13 -6.06 -54.19 -75.71
N TYR A 14 -6.05 -55.51 -75.53
CA TYR A 14 -6.04 -56.32 -74.28
C TYR A 14 -6.82 -55.92 -72.99
N VAL A 15 -7.76 -56.82 -72.61
CA VAL A 15 -7.85 -57.66 -71.37
C VAL A 15 -7.96 -57.06 -69.95
N ASN A 16 -8.94 -57.61 -69.21
CA ASN A 16 -9.12 -57.83 -67.76
C ASN A 16 -9.34 -56.67 -66.77
N GLY A 17 -10.50 -56.72 -66.12
CA GLY A 17 -10.67 -57.13 -64.72
C GLY A 17 -9.66 -56.64 -63.67
N GLY A 18 -10.17 -55.91 -62.67
CA GLY A 18 -9.44 -55.65 -61.44
C GLY A 18 -10.21 -54.79 -60.44
N ASN A 19 -10.78 -55.47 -59.43
CA ASN A 19 -11.06 -55.05 -58.06
C ASN A 19 -11.84 -53.76 -57.75
N SER A 20 -13.07 -53.97 -57.28
CA SER A 20 -13.67 -53.23 -56.18
C SER A 20 -13.07 -53.70 -54.84
N SER A 21 -12.42 -52.81 -54.10
CA SER A 21 -12.31 -52.83 -52.61
C SER A 21 -11.19 -51.87 -52.19
N ASP A 22 -11.54 -50.69 -51.64
CA ASP A 22 -10.76 -50.02 -50.58
C ASP A 22 -11.32 -48.67 -50.06
N ASP A 23 -12.53 -48.22 -50.45
CA ASP A 23 -13.06 -46.94 -49.94
C ASP A 23 -13.46 -46.93 -48.44
N SER A 24 -13.61 -48.10 -47.79
CA SER A 24 -14.05 -48.19 -46.39
C SER A 24 -12.95 -47.83 -45.39
N ASP A 25 -11.70 -48.17 -45.70
CA ASP A 25 -10.57 -47.98 -44.78
C ASP A 25 -10.13 -46.51 -44.75
N ASP A 26 -10.27 -45.81 -45.88
CA ASP A 26 -10.01 -44.38 -45.98
C ASP A 26 -11.04 -43.52 -45.23
N GLU A 27 -12.33 -43.93 -45.22
CA GLU A 27 -13.36 -43.26 -44.41
C GLU A 27 -13.12 -43.45 -42.91
N GLU A 28 -12.73 -44.65 -42.48
CA GLU A 28 -12.41 -44.94 -41.07
C GLU A 28 -11.14 -44.20 -40.62
N LEU A 29 -10.13 -44.15 -41.48
CA LEU A 29 -8.90 -43.38 -41.27
C LEU A 29 -9.20 -41.87 -41.21
N MET A 30 -10.04 -41.35 -42.10
CA MET A 30 -10.51 -39.96 -42.09
C MET A 30 -11.30 -39.64 -40.82
N LEU A 31 -12.17 -40.55 -40.36
CA LEU A 31 -12.89 -40.41 -39.10
C LEU A 31 -11.93 -40.39 -37.91
N ALA A 32 -10.93 -41.28 -37.89
CA ALA A 32 -9.93 -41.34 -36.84
C ALA A 32 -9.07 -40.06 -36.80
N PHE A 33 -8.66 -39.53 -37.95
CA PHE A 33 -7.96 -38.24 -38.06
C PHE A 33 -8.84 -37.07 -37.62
N ALA A 34 -10.11 -37.04 -38.05
CA ALA A 34 -11.05 -36.01 -37.63
C ALA A 34 -11.30 -36.06 -36.11
N ALA A 35 -11.42 -37.25 -35.53
CA ALA A 35 -11.55 -37.43 -34.09
C ALA A 35 -10.28 -37.00 -33.34
N PHE A 36 -9.09 -37.27 -33.86
CA PHE A 36 -7.82 -36.81 -33.29
C PHE A 36 -7.67 -35.29 -33.35
N ILE A 37 -8.08 -34.67 -34.47
CA ILE A 37 -8.09 -33.21 -34.63
C ILE A 37 -9.13 -32.58 -33.70
N LEU A 38 -10.33 -33.13 -33.61
CA LEU A 38 -11.38 -32.64 -32.71
C LEU A 38 -10.99 -32.81 -31.23
N ALA A 39 -10.38 -33.93 -30.85
CA ALA A 39 -9.86 -34.15 -29.51
C ALA A 39 -8.67 -33.20 -29.20
N GLY A 40 -7.76 -33.01 -30.16
CA GLY A 40 -6.67 -32.06 -30.06
C GLY A 40 -7.17 -30.61 -29.93
N LEU A 41 -8.17 -30.22 -30.74
CA LEU A 41 -8.84 -28.93 -30.66
C LEU A 41 -9.58 -28.77 -29.33
N ALA A 42 -10.27 -29.80 -28.82
CA ALA A 42 -10.95 -29.73 -27.53
C ALA A 42 -9.99 -29.63 -26.33
N LEU A 43 -8.81 -30.26 -26.42
CA LEU A 43 -7.74 -30.11 -25.42
C LEU A 43 -7.06 -28.73 -25.48
N PHE A 44 -6.91 -28.17 -26.69
CA PHE A 44 -6.35 -26.84 -26.92
C PHE A 44 -7.38 -25.71 -26.89
N ASP A 45 -8.67 -26.00 -26.75
CA ASP A 45 -9.73 -25.00 -26.76
C ASP A 45 -9.61 -24.14 -25.49
N PRO A 46 -9.19 -22.86 -25.62
CA PRO A 46 -9.08 -21.96 -24.49
C PRO A 46 -10.43 -21.65 -23.83
N TYR A 47 -11.55 -21.97 -24.49
CA TYR A 47 -12.90 -21.86 -23.91
C TYR A 47 -13.25 -23.05 -23.01
N ILE A 48 -12.88 -24.29 -23.38
CA ILE A 48 -13.09 -25.48 -22.51
C ILE A 48 -12.08 -25.49 -21.36
N ASN A 49 -10.83 -25.09 -21.63
CA ASN A 49 -9.78 -24.90 -20.62
C ASN A 49 -9.79 -23.51 -19.98
N SER A 50 -10.94 -22.82 -19.98
CA SER A 50 -11.18 -21.65 -19.12
C SER A 50 -11.33 -22.08 -17.66
N GLY A 51 -10.28 -22.70 -17.11
CA GLY A 51 -10.22 -23.08 -15.70
C GLY A 51 -10.67 -21.90 -14.85
N GLN A 52 -11.66 -22.15 -13.98
CA GLN A 52 -12.20 -21.15 -13.06
C GLN A 52 -11.06 -20.30 -12.52
N ARG A 53 -11.09 -18.98 -12.77
CA ARG A 53 -10.06 -18.07 -12.28
C ARG A 53 -9.95 -18.25 -10.78
N ARG A 54 -8.86 -18.88 -10.32
CA ARG A 54 -8.60 -19.06 -8.89
C ARG A 54 -8.34 -17.69 -8.29
N ARG A 55 -8.96 -17.43 -7.15
CA ARG A 55 -8.69 -16.19 -6.41
C ARG A 55 -7.25 -16.23 -5.92
N ILE A 56 -6.52 -15.14 -6.14
CA ILE A 56 -5.12 -15.01 -5.65
C ILE A 56 -5.10 -14.90 -4.11
N ARG A 57 -6.13 -14.28 -3.53
CA ARG A 57 -6.29 -14.07 -2.09
C ARG A 57 -7.42 -14.97 -1.61
N ASP A 58 -7.04 -16.14 -1.12
CA ASP A 58 -7.93 -17.24 -0.79
C ASP A 58 -7.76 -17.73 0.66
N SER A 59 -7.04 -16.97 1.51
CA SER A 59 -6.95 -17.29 2.94
C SER A 59 -8.34 -17.32 3.57
N ALA A 60 -8.54 -18.31 4.45
CA ALA A 60 -9.76 -18.44 5.24
C ALA A 60 -9.96 -17.25 6.22
N GLN A 61 -8.88 -16.59 6.60
CA GLN A 61 -8.92 -15.40 7.44
C GLN A 61 -8.90 -14.13 6.57
N SER A 62 -10.03 -13.43 6.57
CA SER A 62 -10.15 -12.10 5.98
C SER A 62 -9.48 -11.02 6.83
N GLY A 63 -9.16 -9.87 6.23
CA GLY A 63 -8.57 -8.75 6.96
C GLY A 63 -9.41 -8.23 8.14
N PRO A 64 -10.75 -8.10 8.07
CA PRO A 64 -11.56 -7.76 9.25
C PRO A 64 -11.47 -8.81 10.36
N GLN A 65 -11.45 -10.10 10.02
CA GLN A 65 -11.32 -11.18 11.00
C GLN A 65 -9.95 -11.15 11.69
N TYR A 66 -8.88 -10.87 10.95
CA TYR A 66 -7.55 -10.68 11.51
C TYR A 66 -7.51 -9.53 12.52
N VAL A 67 -8.17 -8.41 12.22
CA VAL A 67 -8.25 -7.26 13.13
C VAL A 67 -9.03 -7.60 14.41
N ILE A 68 -10.15 -8.31 14.26
CA ILE A 68 -10.94 -8.82 15.40
C ILE A 68 -10.09 -9.76 16.27
N GLU A 69 -9.27 -10.62 15.66
CA GLU A 69 -8.35 -11.49 16.38
C GLU A 69 -7.27 -10.69 17.15
N LEU A 70 -6.73 -9.63 16.56
CA LEU A 70 -5.76 -8.76 17.25
C LEU A 70 -6.40 -8.07 18.47
N ILE A 71 -7.61 -7.52 18.30
CA ILE A 71 -8.31 -6.76 19.35
C ILE A 71 -8.69 -7.67 20.53
N ASN A 72 -9.21 -8.87 20.24
CA ASN A 72 -9.71 -9.80 21.27
C ASN A 72 -8.64 -10.79 21.76
N GLY A 73 -7.45 -10.77 21.16
CA GLY A 73 -6.35 -11.65 21.50
C GLY A 73 -5.56 -11.18 22.71
N HIS A 74 -4.38 -11.78 22.91
CA HIS A 74 -3.45 -11.34 23.96
C HIS A 74 -3.01 -9.90 23.73
N ARG A 75 -2.96 -9.09 24.79
CA ARG A 75 -2.69 -7.64 24.72
C ARG A 75 -1.39 -7.30 23.98
N ASP A 76 -0.36 -8.14 24.14
CA ASP A 76 0.94 -7.91 23.51
C ASP A 76 0.86 -8.14 21.98
N ARG A 77 -0.07 -8.96 21.48
CA ARG A 77 -0.17 -9.22 20.03
C ARG A 77 -0.55 -7.96 19.26
N ILE A 78 -1.56 -7.22 19.73
CA ILE A 78 -1.95 -5.97 19.07
C ILE A 78 -0.89 -4.90 19.25
N PHE A 79 -0.24 -4.85 20.43
CA PHE A 79 0.84 -3.90 20.67
C PHE A 79 2.05 -4.18 19.77
N ASP A 80 2.47 -5.43 19.64
CA ASP A 80 3.63 -5.80 18.82
C ASP A 80 3.37 -5.49 17.34
N ASN A 81 2.15 -5.72 16.85
CA ASN A 81 1.78 -5.51 15.45
C ASN A 81 1.45 -4.04 15.12
N LEU A 82 0.73 -3.33 15.99
CA LEU A 82 0.18 -1.99 15.71
C LEU A 82 0.82 -0.88 16.56
N ARG A 83 1.73 -1.21 17.48
CA ARG A 83 2.38 -0.30 18.46
C ARG A 83 1.39 0.47 19.32
N MET A 84 0.22 -0.13 19.55
CA MET A 84 -0.90 0.48 20.24
C MET A 84 -1.71 -0.58 20.96
N GLU A 85 -2.14 -0.28 22.18
CA GLU A 85 -3.05 -1.14 22.93
C GLU A 85 -4.47 -1.11 22.32
N ALA A 86 -5.22 -2.20 22.46
CA ALA A 86 -6.58 -2.32 21.90
C ALA A 86 -7.52 -1.16 22.27
N PRO A 87 -7.61 -0.70 23.53
CA PRO A 87 -8.50 0.41 23.88
C PRO A 87 -8.11 1.70 23.15
N LEU A 88 -6.81 2.00 23.05
CA LEU A 88 -6.32 3.20 22.37
C LEU A 88 -6.52 3.11 20.85
N PHE A 89 -6.38 1.91 20.27
CA PHE A 89 -6.68 1.66 18.86
C PHE A 89 -8.15 1.93 18.51
N LEU A 90 -9.07 1.45 19.36
CA LEU A 90 -10.50 1.71 19.20
C LEU A 90 -10.82 3.19 19.37
N GLN A 91 -10.26 3.83 20.40
CA GLN A 91 -10.41 5.28 20.62
C GLN A 91 -9.89 6.10 19.44
N LEU A 92 -8.77 5.70 18.83
CA LEU A 92 -8.24 6.35 17.63
C LEU A 92 -9.23 6.23 16.47
N CYS A 93 -9.77 5.04 16.22
CA CYS A 93 -10.77 4.82 15.17
C CYS A 93 -12.01 5.69 15.39
N ASP A 94 -12.56 5.69 16.61
CA ASP A 94 -13.71 6.50 16.97
C ASP A 94 -13.43 7.99 16.82
N LEU A 95 -12.26 8.46 17.27
CA LEU A 95 -11.85 9.86 17.17
C LEU A 95 -11.74 10.32 15.72
N LEU A 96 -11.22 9.48 14.82
CA LEU A 96 -11.14 9.79 13.39
C LEU A 96 -12.52 9.93 12.75
N VAL A 97 -13.51 9.14 13.16
CA VAL A 97 -14.90 9.24 12.69
C VAL A 97 -15.59 10.47 13.28
N GLN A 98 -15.52 10.64 14.61
CA GLN A 98 -16.17 11.73 15.34
C GLN A 98 -15.69 13.11 14.88
N ARG A 99 -14.40 13.25 14.55
CA ARG A 99 -13.81 14.49 14.02
C ARG A 99 -14.05 14.69 12.52
N GLY A 100 -14.72 13.74 11.85
CA GLY A 100 -15.00 13.82 10.41
C GLY A 100 -13.77 13.64 9.52
N TYR A 101 -12.65 13.15 10.05
CA TYR A 101 -11.44 12.88 9.26
C TYR A 101 -11.56 11.59 8.45
N TRP A 102 -12.35 10.63 8.95
CA TRP A 102 -12.68 9.42 8.25
C TRP A 102 -14.16 9.40 7.85
N VAL A 103 -14.42 9.50 6.54
CA VAL A 103 -15.76 9.35 5.98
C VAL A 103 -15.89 7.98 5.30
N PRO A 104 -16.74 7.07 5.80
CA PRO A 104 -17.02 5.80 5.13
C PRO A 104 -17.59 6.05 3.73
N HIS A 105 -17.08 5.35 2.71
CA HIS A 105 -17.74 5.36 1.42
C HIS A 105 -18.84 4.30 1.39
N PRO A 106 -20.03 4.59 0.82
CA PRO A 106 -21.15 3.64 0.78
C PRO A 106 -20.81 2.30 0.13
N THR A 107 -19.86 2.29 -0.82
CA THR A 107 -19.44 1.10 -1.58
C THR A 107 -18.13 0.50 -1.10
N GLN A 108 -17.52 1.04 -0.03
CA GLN A 108 -16.24 0.53 0.45
C GLN A 108 -16.41 -0.74 1.25
N ARG A 109 -15.66 -1.77 0.84
CA ARG A 109 -15.63 -3.08 1.49
C ARG A 109 -14.72 -3.15 2.72
N VAL A 110 -13.78 -2.20 2.86
CA VAL A 110 -12.78 -2.16 3.92
C VAL A 110 -13.19 -1.09 4.95
N GLY A 111 -13.43 -1.53 6.18
CA GLY A 111 -13.85 -0.68 7.30
C GLY A 111 -12.72 0.18 7.88
N ILE A 112 -13.05 1.06 8.83
CA ILE A 112 -12.05 1.93 9.48
C ILE A 112 -11.00 1.13 10.25
N HIS A 113 -11.42 0.19 11.10
CA HIS A 113 -10.51 -0.62 11.92
C HIS A 113 -9.48 -1.34 11.05
N GLU A 114 -9.94 -1.96 9.97
CA GLU A 114 -9.04 -2.62 9.02
C GLU A 114 -8.11 -1.64 8.30
N SER A 115 -8.61 -0.49 7.89
CA SER A 115 -7.79 0.54 7.23
C SER A 115 -6.71 1.11 8.15
N VAL A 116 -7.06 1.36 9.42
CA VAL A 116 -6.14 1.86 10.43
C VAL A 116 -5.12 0.76 10.79
N ALA A 117 -5.56 -0.50 10.91
CA ALA A 117 -4.66 -1.62 11.15
C ALA A 117 -3.66 -1.83 10.00
N ILE A 118 -4.09 -1.75 8.73
CA ILE A 118 -3.21 -1.77 7.55
C ILE A 118 -2.13 -0.68 7.68
N CYS A 119 -2.55 0.54 8.04
CA CYS A 119 -1.65 1.68 8.18
C CYS A 119 -0.66 1.51 9.32
N LEU A 120 -1.13 1.15 10.50
CA LEU A 120 -0.28 0.97 11.68
C LEU A 120 0.69 -0.19 11.50
N LEU A 121 0.26 -1.33 10.95
CA LEU A 121 1.16 -2.45 10.67
C LEU A 121 2.26 -2.05 9.68
N CYS A 122 1.92 -1.28 8.64
CA CYS A 122 2.89 -0.74 7.68
C CYS A 122 3.95 0.13 8.37
N LEU A 123 3.52 1.07 9.22
CA LEU A 123 4.41 2.02 9.90
C LEU A 123 5.23 1.36 11.01
N SER A 124 4.67 0.36 11.70
CA SER A 124 5.28 -0.29 12.86
C SER A 124 6.47 -1.18 12.53
N HIS A 125 6.47 -1.74 11.32
CA HIS A 125 7.43 -2.74 10.88
C HIS A 125 8.07 -2.41 9.53
N ASN A 126 7.73 -1.26 8.93
CA ASN A 126 8.16 -0.90 7.57
C ASN A 126 7.79 -1.99 6.54
N GLU A 127 6.57 -2.52 6.67
CA GLU A 127 6.12 -3.66 5.86
C GLU A 127 5.92 -3.30 4.39
N ARG A 128 6.25 -4.26 3.52
CA ARG A 128 6.05 -4.08 2.08
C ARG A 128 4.57 -4.20 1.76
N HIS A 129 4.08 -3.36 0.84
CA HIS A 129 2.69 -3.37 0.39
C HIS A 129 2.18 -4.75 -0.05
N ARG A 130 3.03 -5.59 -0.65
CA ARG A 130 2.66 -6.96 -1.05
C ARG A 130 2.38 -7.87 0.16
N VAL A 131 3.14 -7.72 1.25
CA VAL A 131 2.94 -8.47 2.49
C VAL A 131 1.64 -8.05 3.17
N LEU A 132 1.37 -6.75 3.21
CA LEU A 132 0.11 -6.22 3.72
C LEU A 132 -1.09 -6.68 2.87
N ALA A 133 -0.95 -6.65 1.54
CA ALA A 133 -1.97 -7.11 0.61
C ALA A 133 -2.30 -8.59 0.81
N GLU A 134 -1.30 -9.42 1.09
CA GLU A 134 -1.49 -10.81 1.46
C GLU A 134 -2.15 -10.92 2.85
N ARG A 135 -1.59 -10.29 3.89
CA ARG A 135 -2.14 -10.36 5.26
C ARG A 135 -3.61 -10.01 5.35
N PHE A 136 -4.02 -8.91 4.73
CA PHE A 136 -5.39 -8.42 4.78
C PHE A 136 -6.27 -8.94 3.64
N GLN A 137 -5.72 -9.78 2.75
CA GLN A 137 -6.44 -10.41 1.64
C GLN A 137 -7.08 -9.38 0.68
N HIS A 138 -6.36 -8.27 0.41
CA HIS A 138 -6.77 -7.20 -0.51
C HIS A 138 -5.74 -6.99 -1.61
N SER A 139 -6.17 -6.49 -2.77
CA SER A 139 -5.23 -6.13 -3.84
C SER A 139 -4.21 -5.10 -3.35
N PRO A 140 -2.99 -5.03 -3.91
CA PRO A 140 -2.00 -4.04 -3.47
C PRO A 140 -2.50 -2.61 -3.68
N GLU A 141 -3.33 -2.41 -4.70
CA GLU A 141 -4.02 -1.16 -5.00
C GLU A 141 -4.98 -0.77 -3.86
N THR A 142 -5.80 -1.71 -3.38
CA THR A 142 -6.72 -1.46 -2.27
C THR A 142 -5.95 -1.17 -0.98
N THR A 143 -4.90 -1.95 -0.69
CA THR A 143 -4.02 -1.70 0.46
C THR A 143 -3.38 -0.31 0.41
N ASP A 144 -2.80 0.09 -0.73
CA ASP A 144 -2.19 1.41 -0.90
C ASP A 144 -3.23 2.54 -0.77
N ARG A 145 -4.41 2.37 -1.37
CA ARG A 145 -5.51 3.34 -1.27
C ARG A 145 -5.92 3.58 0.19
N HIS A 146 -6.05 2.50 0.97
CA HIS A 146 -6.44 2.59 2.38
C HIS A 146 -5.32 3.10 3.27
N LEU A 147 -4.06 2.73 3.00
CA LEU A 147 -2.88 3.30 3.65
C LEU A 147 -2.84 4.83 3.48
N ARG A 148 -2.91 5.32 2.24
CA ARG A 148 -2.87 6.77 1.95
C ARG A 148 -4.03 7.52 2.59
N ARG A 149 -5.23 6.92 2.55
CA ARG A 149 -6.41 7.52 3.17
C ARG A 149 -6.28 7.61 4.70
N CYS A 150 -5.75 6.57 5.34
CA CYS A 150 -5.46 6.58 6.75
C CYS A 150 -4.39 7.62 7.10
N LEU A 151 -3.26 7.66 6.38
CA LEU A 151 -2.20 8.66 6.59
C LEU A 151 -2.73 10.09 6.51
N ARG A 152 -3.57 10.41 5.52
CA ARG A 152 -4.20 11.74 5.42
C ARG A 152 -5.08 12.06 6.63
N SER A 153 -5.79 11.06 7.14
CA SER A 153 -6.66 11.21 8.31
C SER A 153 -5.84 11.44 9.58
N LEU A 154 -4.74 10.69 9.76
CA LEU A 154 -3.80 10.83 10.87
C LEU A 154 -3.07 12.19 10.83
N VAL A 155 -2.67 12.67 9.66
CA VAL A 155 -2.05 14.01 9.52
C VAL A 155 -3.03 15.12 9.91
N ARG A 156 -4.32 14.99 9.55
CA ARG A 156 -5.34 15.95 9.98
C ARG A 156 -5.55 15.91 11.49
N LEU A 157 -5.68 14.72 12.06
CA LEU A 157 -5.76 14.55 13.50
C LEU A 157 -4.52 15.09 14.23
N GLY A 158 -3.34 14.90 13.66
CA GLY A 158 -2.09 15.44 14.18
C GLY A 158 -2.12 16.97 14.34
N ARG A 159 -2.80 17.71 13.46
CA ARG A 159 -2.96 19.17 13.60
C ARG A 159 -3.80 19.58 14.80
N ASP A 160 -4.75 18.73 15.20
CA ASP A 160 -5.58 18.96 16.39
C ASP A 160 -4.86 18.60 17.70
N LEU A 161 -3.97 17.59 17.64
CA LEU A 161 -3.30 17.02 18.81
C LEU A 161 -1.93 17.65 19.10
N VAL A 162 -1.14 17.92 18.05
CA VAL A 162 0.21 18.51 18.16
C VAL A 162 0.07 20.01 18.25
N ARG A 163 -0.24 20.47 19.46
CA ARG A 163 -0.32 21.88 19.82
C ARG A 163 -0.01 22.05 21.30
N PRO A 164 0.45 23.24 21.72
CA PRO A 164 0.66 23.54 23.12
C PRO A 164 -0.65 23.46 23.91
N VAL A 165 -0.58 22.94 25.13
CA VAL A 165 -1.76 22.82 26.02
C VAL A 165 -1.88 24.05 26.93
N ASP A 166 -0.78 24.45 27.55
CA ASP A 166 -0.70 25.64 28.42
C ASP A 166 0.73 26.20 28.38
N TYR A 167 0.83 27.52 28.34
CA TYR A 167 2.08 28.26 28.43
C TYR A 167 2.20 29.14 29.68
N HIS A 168 1.10 29.33 30.42
CA HIS A 168 1.04 30.29 31.51
C HIS A 168 1.45 29.70 32.85
N THR A 169 1.46 28.37 32.96
CA THR A 169 1.83 27.68 34.19
C THR A 169 3.17 26.99 34.05
N THR A 170 4.15 27.35 34.88
CA THR A 170 5.41 26.61 34.99
C THR A 170 5.13 25.17 35.37
N HIS A 171 5.73 24.22 34.63
CA HIS A 171 5.49 22.80 34.88
C HIS A 171 5.96 22.39 36.30
N PRO A 172 5.22 21.52 37.03
CA PRO A 172 5.60 21.08 38.38
C PRO A 172 6.99 20.43 38.46
N ARG A 173 7.46 19.79 37.38
CA ARG A 173 8.84 19.26 37.30
C ARG A 173 9.91 20.34 37.44
N ILE A 174 9.63 21.56 36.97
CA ILE A 174 10.53 22.70 37.13
C ILE A 174 10.36 23.28 38.54
N GLN A 175 9.13 23.62 38.93
CA GLN A 175 8.84 24.29 40.21
C GLN A 175 9.38 23.50 41.42
N ASN A 176 9.24 22.17 41.40
CA ASN A 176 9.62 21.30 42.51
C ASN A 176 11.09 20.81 42.44
N SER A 177 11.89 21.31 41.50
CA SER A 177 13.28 20.90 41.31
C SER A 177 14.24 22.02 41.66
N ALA A 178 15.09 21.81 42.67
CA ALA A 178 16.16 22.75 43.01
C ALA A 178 17.25 22.86 41.93
N LEU A 179 17.24 21.97 40.93
CA LEU A 179 18.13 22.05 39.76
C LEU A 179 17.55 22.94 38.66
N PHE A 180 16.22 22.96 38.50
CA PHE A 180 15.56 23.68 37.41
C PHE A 180 14.99 25.03 37.85
N TRP A 181 14.55 25.15 39.10
CA TRP A 181 14.05 26.41 39.65
C TRP A 181 15.19 27.23 40.29
N PRO A 182 15.34 28.53 39.96
CA PRO A 182 14.46 29.36 39.13
C PRO A 182 14.87 29.48 37.66
N TRP A 183 15.99 28.88 37.24
CA TRP A 183 16.61 29.14 35.92
C TRP A 183 15.73 28.79 34.71
N PHE A 184 14.81 27.84 34.87
CA PHE A 184 13.88 27.40 33.83
C PHE A 184 12.41 27.76 34.13
N LYS A 185 12.14 28.73 35.01
CA LYS A 185 10.77 29.06 35.46
C LYS A 185 9.78 29.37 34.31
N ASP A 186 10.26 29.91 33.19
CA ASP A 186 9.44 30.26 32.02
C ASP A 186 9.68 29.30 30.83
N CYS A 187 10.39 28.19 31.06
CA CYS A 187 10.67 27.20 30.03
C CYS A 187 9.41 26.39 29.71
N VAL A 188 8.89 26.55 28.50
CA VAL A 188 7.70 25.86 28.02
C VAL A 188 7.98 24.50 27.38
N GLY A 189 9.24 24.20 27.06
CA GLY A 189 9.63 22.98 26.38
C GLY A 189 11.04 23.02 25.81
N ALA A 190 11.38 21.99 25.04
CA ALA A 190 12.63 21.88 24.31
C ALA A 190 12.37 21.87 22.79
N ILE A 191 13.27 22.49 22.03
CA ILE A 191 13.27 22.50 20.57
C ILE A 191 14.53 21.77 20.11
N ASP A 192 14.40 20.79 19.23
CA ASP A 192 15.54 20.08 18.66
C ASP A 192 15.24 19.57 17.25
N GLY A 193 16.30 19.41 16.45
CA GLY A 193 16.25 18.81 15.12
C GLY A 193 16.49 17.30 15.17
N THR A 194 15.76 16.54 14.36
CA THR A 194 15.99 15.10 14.19
C THR A 194 16.04 14.71 12.72
N HIS A 195 16.97 13.82 12.37
CA HIS A 195 17.15 13.36 11.00
C HIS A 195 16.38 12.06 10.76
N VAL A 196 15.37 12.13 9.89
CA VAL A 196 14.63 10.95 9.40
C VAL A 196 15.20 10.51 8.06
N SER A 197 15.44 9.22 7.86
CA SER A 197 15.94 8.72 6.58
C SER A 197 15.02 9.12 5.44
N ALA A 198 15.61 9.63 4.36
CA ALA A 198 14.87 10.15 3.22
C ALA A 198 15.31 9.50 1.92
N TRP A 199 14.37 9.43 0.98
CA TRP A 199 14.64 9.14 -0.41
C TRP A 199 14.48 10.42 -1.23
N CYS A 200 15.41 10.68 -2.13
CA CYS A 200 15.39 11.84 -3.03
C CYS A 200 15.97 11.48 -4.40
N THR A 201 15.71 12.31 -5.42
CA THR A 201 16.28 12.12 -6.76
C THR A 201 17.78 12.39 -6.75
N ALA A 202 18.48 12.00 -7.83
CA ALA A 202 19.91 12.21 -7.94
C ALA A 202 20.29 13.71 -7.87
N GLU A 203 19.47 14.61 -8.44
CA GLU A 203 19.72 16.06 -8.40
C GLU A 203 19.61 16.63 -6.97
N ASP A 204 18.78 16.03 -6.13
CA ASP A 204 18.52 16.52 -4.77
C ASP A 204 19.46 15.95 -3.70
N ARG A 205 20.25 14.92 -4.03
CA ARG A 205 21.06 14.16 -3.06
C ARG A 205 21.95 15.03 -2.19
N GLU A 206 22.59 16.04 -2.77
CA GLU A 206 23.49 16.93 -2.03
C GLU A 206 22.74 17.70 -0.94
N ARG A 207 21.54 18.20 -1.24
CA ARG A 207 20.70 18.93 -0.28
C ARG A 207 20.26 18.03 0.86
N TYR A 208 19.87 16.79 0.57
CA TYR A 208 19.38 15.85 1.58
C TYR A 208 20.49 15.13 2.35
N ARG A 209 21.76 15.40 2.03
CA ARG A 209 22.89 14.78 2.72
C ARG A 209 23.14 15.44 4.07
N ASN A 210 23.09 14.66 5.14
CA ASN A 210 23.44 15.13 6.47
C ASN A 210 24.97 15.16 6.69
N ARG A 211 25.38 15.72 7.83
CA ARG A 211 26.79 15.79 8.26
C ARG A 211 27.49 14.42 8.39
N HIS A 212 26.73 13.33 8.46
CA HIS A 212 27.23 11.95 8.49
C HIS A 212 27.23 11.28 7.12
N GLY A 213 26.97 12.04 6.04
CA GLY A 213 27.00 11.56 4.66
C GLY A 213 25.77 10.75 4.22
N SER A 214 24.79 10.55 5.10
CA SER A 214 23.55 9.81 4.83
C SER A 214 22.44 10.73 4.32
N LEU A 215 21.51 10.19 3.54
CA LEU A 215 20.34 10.94 3.05
C LEU A 215 19.25 10.99 4.13
N SER A 216 18.82 12.20 4.46
CA SER A 216 17.80 12.43 5.49
C SER A 216 17.01 13.72 5.25
N GLN A 217 15.83 13.77 5.86
CA GLN A 217 15.08 15.00 6.10
C GLN A 217 15.33 15.44 7.54
N ASN A 218 15.60 16.72 7.72
CA ASN A 218 15.61 17.30 9.05
C ASN A 218 14.16 17.63 9.46
N VAL A 219 13.79 17.21 10.66
CA VAL A 219 12.49 17.45 11.29
C VAL A 219 12.74 18.23 12.56
N LEU A 220 12.29 19.48 12.60
CA LEU A 220 12.35 20.29 13.82
C LEU A 220 11.14 19.97 14.67
N ALA A 221 11.34 19.60 15.93
CA ALA A 221 10.26 19.30 16.85
C ALA A 221 10.37 20.10 18.14
N VAL A 222 9.23 20.47 18.70
CA VAL A 222 9.09 21.07 20.02
C VAL A 222 8.34 20.11 20.91
N CYS A 223 8.88 19.85 22.10
CA CYS A 223 8.27 18.98 23.10
C CYS A 223 8.06 19.71 24.42
N ASP A 224 6.93 19.48 25.07
CA ASP A 224 6.70 19.94 26.44
C ASP A 224 7.42 19.06 27.48
N HIS A 225 7.34 19.45 28.75
CA HIS A 225 7.91 18.71 29.88
C HIS A 225 7.26 17.33 30.12
N ASN A 226 6.14 17.03 29.46
CA ASN A 226 5.47 15.72 29.48
C ASN A 226 5.86 14.85 28.28
N MET A 227 6.89 15.24 27.52
CA MET A 227 7.38 14.54 26.33
C MET A 227 6.31 14.48 25.23
N ARG A 228 5.39 15.44 25.18
CA ARG A 228 4.40 15.57 24.11
C ARG A 228 4.90 16.56 23.08
N PHE A 229 4.83 16.18 21.81
CA PHE A 229 5.06 17.12 20.72
C PHE A 229 4.01 18.23 20.75
N THR A 230 4.47 19.48 20.82
CA THR A 230 3.62 20.68 20.75
C THR A 230 3.77 21.41 19.43
N TYR A 231 4.83 21.11 18.67
CA TYR A 231 5.04 21.57 17.31
C TYR A 231 5.95 20.61 16.55
N VAL A 232 5.69 20.38 15.28
CA VAL A 232 6.57 19.59 14.40
C VAL A 232 6.61 20.21 13.02
N ARG A 233 7.82 20.53 12.54
CA ARG A 233 8.08 20.95 11.16
C ARG A 233 8.86 19.86 10.43
N VAL A 234 8.22 19.29 9.42
CA VAL A 234 8.81 18.28 8.53
C VAL A 234 9.22 18.88 7.18
N GLY A 235 10.02 18.12 6.42
CA GLY A 235 10.26 18.37 5.00
C GLY A 235 11.48 19.22 4.67
N TRP A 236 12.34 19.52 5.64
CA TRP A 236 13.59 20.21 5.41
C TRP A 236 14.69 19.27 4.95
N GLU A 237 15.61 19.78 4.14
CA GLU A 237 16.70 18.96 3.62
C GLU A 237 17.68 18.58 4.73
N GLY A 238 18.30 17.40 4.64
CA GLY A 238 19.22 16.90 5.65
C GLY A 238 20.49 17.73 5.86
N SER A 239 20.83 18.64 4.94
CA SER A 239 21.91 19.60 5.12
C SER A 239 21.51 20.86 5.89
N ALA A 240 20.20 21.09 6.08
CA ALA A 240 19.70 22.28 6.76
C ALA A 240 19.97 22.19 8.27
N HIS A 241 20.58 23.25 8.81
CA HIS A 241 20.77 23.44 10.25
C HIS A 241 19.47 23.82 10.95
N ASP A 242 19.30 23.36 12.18
CA ASP A 242 18.10 23.63 12.99
C ASP A 242 17.81 25.12 13.16
N SER A 243 18.85 25.94 13.31
CA SER A 243 18.72 27.40 13.41
C SER A 243 18.10 28.02 12.16
N ARG A 244 18.46 27.54 10.97
CA ARG A 244 17.87 27.97 9.70
C ARG A 244 16.41 27.57 9.62
N ILE A 245 16.10 26.32 9.98
CA ILE A 245 14.72 25.81 9.97
C ILE A 245 13.85 26.63 10.92
N LEU A 246 14.34 26.90 12.12
CA LEU A 246 13.65 27.70 13.12
C LEU A 246 13.39 29.12 12.63
N GLN A 247 14.40 29.78 12.03
CA GLN A 247 14.26 31.12 11.49
C GLN A 247 13.17 31.21 10.41
N GLU A 248 13.14 30.24 9.49
CA GLU A 248 12.16 30.17 8.40
C GLU A 248 10.75 29.90 8.94
N VAL A 249 10.63 28.99 9.90
CA VAL A 249 9.37 28.68 10.60
C VAL A 249 8.81 29.88 11.34
N ILE A 250 9.68 30.68 11.97
CA ILE A 250 9.31 31.90 12.70
C ILE A 250 8.85 33.01 11.73
N GLN A 251 9.47 33.10 10.56
CA GLN A 251 9.20 34.16 9.58
C GLN A 251 7.97 33.88 8.71
N ASP A 252 7.60 32.62 8.49
CA ASP A 252 6.43 32.23 7.70
C ASP A 252 5.16 32.14 8.57
N PRO A 253 4.18 33.04 8.40
CA PRO A 253 2.91 32.99 9.15
C PRO A 253 2.13 31.70 8.90
N ASN A 254 2.32 31.02 7.77
CA ASN A 254 1.65 29.77 7.44
C ASN A 254 2.21 28.57 8.22
N CYS A 255 3.39 28.71 8.81
CA CYS A 255 4.00 27.68 9.64
C CYS A 255 3.34 27.57 11.03
N ALA A 256 2.51 28.54 11.42
CA ALA A 256 1.76 28.57 12.69
C ALA A 256 2.64 28.22 13.90
N PHE A 257 3.86 28.76 13.95
CA PHE A 257 4.77 28.52 15.07
C PHE A 257 4.17 29.05 16.38
N PRO A 258 4.10 28.24 17.44
CA PRO A 258 3.40 28.64 18.65
C PRO A 258 4.35 29.41 19.58
N TRP A 259 4.20 30.73 19.58
CA TRP A 259 4.99 31.60 20.43
C TRP A 259 4.58 31.46 21.90
N PRO A 260 5.54 31.24 22.82
CA PRO A 260 5.25 31.39 24.24
C PRO A 260 4.93 32.86 24.57
N PRO A 261 4.24 33.12 25.70
CA PRO A 261 4.05 34.46 26.24
C PRO A 261 5.38 35.18 26.40
N ALA A 262 5.36 36.52 26.34
CA ALA A 262 6.52 37.32 26.73
C ALA A 262 6.82 37.06 28.22
N GLY A 263 8.04 36.60 28.50
CA GLY A 263 8.56 36.37 29.86
C GLY A 263 9.04 37.64 30.54
#